data_AF-A0A3D9PYU8-F1
#
_entry.id   AF-A0A3D9PYU8-F1
#
_cell.length_a   1.000
_cell.length_b   1.000
_cell.length_c   1.000
_cell.angle_alpha   90.00
_cell.angle_beta   90.00
_cell.angle_gamma   90.00
#
_symmetry.space_group_name_H-M   'P 1'
#
loop_
_entity.id
_entity.type
_entity.pdbx_description
1 polymer ?
#
loop_
_entity_poly.entity_id
_entity_poly.type
_entity_poly.pdbx_seq_one_letter_code
_entity_poly.pdbx_strand_id
1 'polypeptide(L)'
;MEKALKELTQSGLLKRDNRRGTFVNNGVTLEGAEAGSGLIAAYVIGIDNPLWASALRGIEDVLRQHGFHLLPSSYGESMEQLRGLVKGAMTKNVDGVIMCPPTGPQHNEELAALIETLERNGTQVIFLDRHVYELDIPFVASDNIAGAYRLTKRLIALGHERILFIRNSD
;
A
#
# COMPACT_ATOMS: atom_id res chain seq x y z
N MET A 1 -13.26 38.21 7.04
CA MET A 1 -13.03 38.10 5.58
C MET A 1 -11.70 38.72 5.16
N GLU A 2 -11.39 39.95 5.60
CA GLU A 2 -10.17 40.67 5.21
C GLU A 2 -8.85 39.98 5.63
N LYS A 3 -8.82 39.40 6.85
CA LYS A 3 -7.69 38.59 7.34
C LYS A 3 -7.42 37.36 6.45
N ALA A 4 -8.46 36.59 6.14
CA ALA A 4 -8.36 35.42 5.27
C ALA A 4 -7.88 35.78 3.85
N LEU A 5 -8.38 36.87 3.27
CA LEU A 5 -7.91 37.36 1.97
C LEU A 5 -6.43 37.75 2.00
N LYS A 6 -5.97 38.38 3.08
CA LYS A 6 -4.57 38.76 3.27
C LYS A 6 -3.66 37.54 3.40
N GLU A 7 -4.07 36.55 4.20
CA GLU A 7 -3.35 35.29 4.39
C GLU A 7 -3.25 34.49 3.09
N LEU A 8 -4.36 34.35 2.35
CA LEU A 8 -4.40 33.63 1.08
C LEU A 8 -3.65 34.35 -0.06
N THR A 9 -3.50 35.68 0.03
CA THR A 9 -2.64 36.43 -0.90
C THR A 9 -1.17 36.28 -0.52
N GLN A 10 -0.84 36.21 0.78
CA GLN A 10 0.51 35.96 1.28
C GLN A 10 1.00 34.54 0.96
N SER A 11 0.10 33.54 1.00
CA SER A 11 0.42 32.16 0.61
C SER A 11 0.43 31.94 -0.91
N GLY A 12 0.16 32.97 -1.72
CA GLY A 12 0.21 32.92 -3.18
C GLY A 12 -1.01 32.30 -3.86
N LEU A 13 -1.98 31.79 -3.09
CA LEU A 13 -3.21 31.15 -3.60
C LEU A 13 -4.16 32.13 -4.28
N LEU A 14 -4.17 33.37 -3.80
CA LEU A 14 -4.93 34.46 -4.39
C LEU A 14 -4.00 35.53 -4.95
N LYS A 15 -4.35 36.05 -6.12
CA LYS A 15 -3.73 37.23 -6.71
C LYS A 15 -4.74 38.36 -6.74
N ARG A 16 -4.34 39.53 -6.25
CA ARG A 16 -5.18 40.73 -6.29
C ARG A 16 -4.79 41.63 -7.47
N ASP A 17 -5.79 42.00 -8.26
CA ASP A 17 -5.71 43.03 -9.29
C ASP A 17 -6.59 44.21 -8.85
N ASN A 18 -5.99 45.38 -8.65
CA ASN A 18 -6.68 46.54 -8.11
C ASN A 18 -7.82 47.08 -9.00
N ARG A 19 -7.94 46.64 -10.25
CA ARG A 19 -9.02 47.04 -11.18
C ARG A 19 -9.99 45.92 -11.51
N ARG A 20 -9.60 44.65 -11.30
CA ARG A 20 -10.37 43.48 -11.73
C ARG A 20 -10.84 42.59 -10.59
N GLY A 21 -10.35 42.80 -9.37
CA GLY A 21 -10.74 42.05 -8.17
C GLY A 21 -9.69 41.03 -7.72
N THR A 22 -10.12 40.00 -6.99
CA THR A 22 -9.26 38.94 -6.46
C THR A 22 -9.49 37.65 -7.24
N PHE A 23 -8.43 37.03 -7.73
CA PHE A 23 -8.47 35.84 -8.56
C PHE A 23 -7.69 34.70 -7.91
N VAL A 24 -8.11 33.46 -8.17
CA VAL A 24 -7.34 32.26 -7.77
C VAL A 24 -6.13 32.12 -8.69
N ASN A 25 -4.97 31.85 -8.10
CA ASN A 25 -3.74 31.64 -8.84
C ASN A 25 -3.63 30.17 -9.26
N ASN A 26 -4.00 29.86 -10.51
CA ASN A 26 -4.10 28.49 -11.05
C ASN A 26 -2.74 27.78 -11.27
N GLY A 27 -1.70 28.14 -10.52
CA GLY A 27 -0.38 27.52 -10.56
C GLY A 27 0.27 27.35 -9.18
N VAL A 28 -0.46 27.62 -8.09
CA VAL A 28 -0.02 27.34 -6.73
C VAL A 28 -0.64 26.04 -6.28
N THR A 29 0.15 24.97 -6.28
CA THR A 29 -0.15 23.78 -5.49
C THR A 29 -0.18 24.25 -4.03
N LEU A 30 -1.28 23.96 -3.32
CA LEU A 30 -1.33 24.20 -1.88
C LEU A 30 -0.14 23.46 -1.23
N GLU A 31 0.91 24.18 -0.82
CA GLU A 31 1.73 23.74 0.31
C GLU A 31 0.78 23.73 1.52
N GLY A 32 0.05 22.62 1.70
CA GLY A 32 -1.06 22.53 2.64
C GLY A 32 -2.35 21.87 2.14
N ALA A 33 -2.37 21.10 1.05
CA ALA A 33 -3.13 19.85 1.15
C ALA A 33 -2.45 19.09 2.30
N GLU A 34 -3.18 18.73 3.37
CA GLU A 34 -2.58 18.16 4.60
C GLU A 34 -1.36 17.32 4.24
N ALA A 35 -0.16 17.82 4.59
CA ALA A 35 1.04 17.08 4.31
C ALA A 35 0.85 15.74 5.03
N GLY A 36 0.76 14.65 4.25
CA GLY A 36 0.63 13.31 4.80
C GLY A 36 1.67 13.08 5.88
N SER A 37 1.41 12.15 6.79
CA SER A 37 2.33 11.82 7.88
C SER A 37 3.74 11.46 7.38
N GLY A 38 3.90 11.15 6.08
CA GLY A 38 5.10 10.62 5.49
C GLY A 38 5.30 9.15 5.86
N LEU A 39 4.31 8.52 6.51
CA LEU A 39 4.41 7.16 7.02
C LEU A 39 3.65 6.20 6.10
N ILE A 40 4.34 5.15 5.65
CA ILE A 40 3.75 4.03 4.91
C ILE A 40 3.91 2.78 5.75
N ALA A 41 2.81 2.09 6.06
CA ALA A 41 2.88 0.82 6.76
C ALA A 41 3.06 -0.34 5.76
N ALA A 42 3.85 -1.35 6.15
CA ALA A 42 3.95 -2.60 5.39
C ALA A 42 3.64 -3.81 6.27
N TYR A 43 2.65 -4.60 5.87
CA TYR A 43 2.19 -5.79 6.60
C TYR A 43 2.58 -7.05 5.84
N VAL A 44 3.52 -7.81 6.41
CA VAL A 44 4.06 -9.04 5.82
C VAL A 44 3.78 -10.27 6.70
N ILE A 45 3.99 -11.46 6.16
CA ILE A 45 3.62 -12.72 6.84
C ILE A 45 4.87 -13.44 7.36
N GLY A 46 5.18 -13.26 8.64
CA GLY A 46 6.37 -13.84 9.29
C GLY A 46 7.66 -13.05 9.02
N ILE A 47 8.16 -12.29 9.99
CA ILE A 47 9.35 -11.44 9.81
C ILE A 47 10.66 -12.24 9.61
N ASP A 48 10.64 -13.52 9.96
CA ASP A 48 11.72 -14.47 9.83
C ASP A 48 11.86 -15.02 8.40
N ASN A 49 10.86 -14.83 7.53
CA ASN A 49 10.94 -15.24 6.14
C ASN A 49 11.86 -14.29 5.33
N PRO A 50 12.99 -14.80 4.78
CA PRO A 50 13.95 -13.98 4.04
C PRO A 50 13.35 -13.27 2.82
N LEU A 51 12.27 -13.79 2.24
CA LEU A 51 11.55 -13.15 1.14
C LEU A 51 11.10 -11.74 1.53
N TRP A 52 10.51 -11.59 2.73
CA TRP A 52 9.98 -10.30 3.18
C TRP A 52 11.09 -9.34 3.58
N ALA A 53 12.21 -9.82 4.11
CA ALA A 53 13.37 -8.97 4.39
C ALA A 53 13.89 -8.29 3.12
N SER A 54 13.93 -9.01 1.99
CA SER A 54 14.31 -8.44 0.69
C SER A 54 13.25 -7.49 0.15
N ALA A 55 11.97 -7.85 0.25
CA ALA A 55 10.86 -7.01 -0.22
C ALA A 55 10.79 -5.68 0.55
N LEU A 56 10.83 -5.74 1.89
CA LEU A 56 10.80 -4.56 2.76
C LEU A 56 11.99 -3.63 2.49
N ARG A 57 13.19 -4.18 2.26
CA ARG A 57 14.36 -3.37 1.86
C ARG A 57 14.12 -2.62 0.56
N GLY A 58 13.58 -3.29 -0.46
CA GLY A 58 13.27 -2.64 -1.74
C GLY A 58 12.21 -1.55 -1.59
N ILE A 59 11.18 -1.81 -0.79
CA ILE A 59 10.15 -0.81 -0.45
C ILE A 59 10.78 0.39 0.26
N GLU A 60 11.58 0.16 1.30
CA GLU A 60 12.24 1.20 2.09
C GLU A 60 13.17 2.06 1.23
N ASP A 61 13.94 1.46 0.33
CA ASP A 61 14.84 2.17 -0.56
C ASP A 61 14.10 3.17 -1.48
N VAL A 62 12.93 2.77 -2.00
CA VAL A 62 12.10 3.64 -2.84
C VAL A 62 11.40 4.72 -2.00
N LEU A 63 10.81 4.35 -0.87
CA LEU A 63 10.13 5.30 0.01
C LEU A 63 11.06 6.40 0.49
N ARG A 64 12.28 6.04 0.90
CA ARG A 64 13.30 6.97 1.37
C ARG A 64 13.70 7.98 0.29
N GLN A 65 13.76 7.59 -0.98
CA GLN A 65 14.03 8.52 -2.09
C GLN A 65 12.92 9.57 -2.28
N HIS A 66 11.72 9.27 -1.83
CA HIS A 66 10.54 10.12 -1.95
C HIS A 66 10.16 10.83 -0.63
N GLY A 67 10.99 10.72 0.41
CA GLY A 67 10.75 11.37 1.70
C GLY A 67 9.74 10.65 2.61
N PHE A 68 9.41 9.40 2.31
CA PHE A 68 8.54 8.56 3.14
C PHE A 68 9.34 7.64 4.07
N HIS A 69 8.72 7.24 5.17
CA HIS A 69 9.25 6.31 6.16
C HIS A 69 8.39 5.04 6.22
N LEU A 70 9.07 3.89 6.29
CA LEU A 70 8.42 2.58 6.37
C LEU A 70 8.14 2.19 7.82
N LEU A 71 6.92 1.73 8.09
CA LEU A 71 6.53 1.05 9.33
C LEU A 71 6.29 -0.44 9.03
N PRO A 72 7.33 -1.29 9.11
CA PRO A 72 7.16 -2.72 8.87
C PRO A 72 6.43 -3.38 10.05
N SER A 73 5.55 -4.32 9.76
CA SER A 73 4.91 -5.18 10.76
C SER A 73 4.69 -6.55 10.16
N SER A 74 4.91 -7.58 10.97
CA SER A 74 4.59 -8.96 10.57
C SER A 74 3.38 -9.47 11.35
N TYR A 75 2.57 -10.29 10.71
CA TYR A 75 1.47 -10.99 11.35
C TYR A 75 1.39 -12.44 10.85
N GLY A 76 0.81 -13.33 11.67
CA GLY A 76 0.70 -14.76 11.38
C GLY A 76 -0.59 -15.11 10.65
N GLU A 77 -0.99 -14.32 9.66
CA GLU A 77 -2.26 -14.45 8.92
C GLU A 77 -3.55 -14.37 9.78
N SER A 78 -3.45 -14.01 11.07
CA SER A 78 -4.60 -13.84 11.94
C SER A 78 -5.34 -12.53 11.66
N MET A 79 -6.64 -12.62 11.41
CA MET A 79 -7.52 -11.44 11.28
C MET A 79 -7.52 -10.57 12.55
N GLU A 80 -7.35 -11.16 13.73
CA GLU A 80 -7.24 -10.40 14.97
C GLU A 80 -6.00 -9.50 14.99
N GLN A 81 -4.86 -10.04 14.58
CA GLN A 81 -3.62 -9.27 14.46
C GLN A 81 -3.78 -8.19 13.39
N LEU A 82 -4.40 -8.51 12.25
CA LEU A 82 -4.64 -7.56 11.17
C LEU A 82 -5.53 -6.39 11.62
N ARG A 83 -6.62 -6.65 12.36
CA ARG A 83 -7.46 -5.60 12.98
C ARG A 83 -6.62 -4.66 13.86
N GLY A 84 -5.71 -5.23 14.66
CA GLY A 84 -4.78 -4.47 15.50
C GLY A 84 -3.84 -3.58 14.67
N LEU A 85 -3.30 -4.11 13.57
CA LEU A 85 -2.43 -3.36 12.65
C LEU A 85 -3.18 -2.21 11.97
N VAL A 86 -4.38 -2.46 11.45
CA VAL A 86 -5.23 -1.45 10.83
C VAL A 86 -5.57 -0.33 11.81
N LYS A 87 -5.98 -0.67 13.03
CA LYS A 87 -6.19 0.32 14.10
C LYS A 87 -4.92 1.12 14.38
N GLY A 88 -3.76 0.45 14.43
CA GLY A 88 -2.48 1.08 14.65
C GLY A 88 -2.02 2.01 13.53
N ALA A 89 -2.39 1.72 12.28
CA ALA A 89 -2.18 2.58 11.11
C ALA A 89 -3.04 3.84 11.20
N MET A 90 -4.33 3.69 11.48
CA MET A 90 -5.24 4.82 11.64
C MET A 90 -4.81 5.77 12.76
N THR A 91 -4.44 5.24 13.92
CA THR A 91 -3.94 6.08 15.04
C THR A 91 -2.67 6.86 14.69
N LYS A 92 -1.85 6.35 13.76
CA LYS A 92 -0.63 7.01 13.31
C LYS A 92 -0.84 7.90 12.08
N ASN A 93 -2.07 7.99 11.56
CA ASN A 93 -2.40 8.70 10.32
C ASN A 93 -1.49 8.31 9.15
N VAL A 94 -1.22 7.02 8.96
CA VAL A 94 -0.38 6.56 7.84
C VAL A 94 -1.01 6.92 6.50
N ASP A 95 -0.19 7.35 5.55
CA ASP A 95 -0.65 7.79 4.22
C ASP A 95 -1.01 6.61 3.32
N GLY A 96 -0.37 5.46 3.58
CA GLY A 96 -0.59 4.25 2.81
C GLY A 96 -0.23 2.97 3.54
N VAL A 97 -0.79 1.86 3.05
CA VAL A 97 -0.56 0.50 3.54
C VAL A 97 -0.22 -0.41 2.36
N ILE A 98 0.93 -1.06 2.44
CA ILE A 98 1.33 -2.17 1.56
C ILE A 98 1.09 -3.46 2.34
N MET A 99 0.19 -4.33 1.87
CA MET A 99 -0.23 -5.50 2.65
C MET A 99 -0.08 -6.78 1.84
N CYS A 100 0.57 -7.79 2.39
CA CYS A 100 0.36 -9.16 1.93
C CYS A 100 -0.95 -9.66 2.56
N PRO A 101 -2.04 -9.91 1.80
CA PRO A 101 -3.32 -10.29 2.38
C PRO A 101 -3.31 -11.72 2.94
N PRO A 102 -4.14 -12.00 3.97
CA PRO A 102 -4.28 -13.34 4.53
C PRO A 102 -4.84 -14.33 3.50
N THR A 103 -4.49 -15.60 3.63
CA THR A 103 -5.01 -16.68 2.76
C THR A 103 -6.43 -17.07 3.13
N GLY A 104 -7.22 -17.42 2.11
CA GLY A 104 -8.48 -18.12 2.28
C GLY A 104 -9.71 -17.22 2.14
N PRO A 105 -10.73 -17.67 1.38
CA PRO A 105 -11.88 -16.84 1.04
C PRO A 105 -12.74 -16.47 2.27
N GLN A 106 -12.65 -17.24 3.36
CA GLN A 106 -13.35 -16.96 4.60
C GLN A 106 -12.97 -15.63 5.25
N HIS A 107 -11.83 -15.04 4.88
CA HIS A 107 -11.36 -13.75 5.41
C HIS A 107 -11.73 -12.56 4.52
N ASN A 108 -12.21 -12.80 3.29
CA ASN A 108 -12.37 -11.75 2.28
C ASN A 108 -13.36 -10.65 2.70
N GLU A 109 -14.50 -11.02 3.31
CA GLU A 109 -15.51 -10.05 3.75
C GLU A 109 -14.96 -9.13 4.85
N GLU A 110 -14.28 -9.71 5.84
CA GLU A 110 -13.69 -8.94 6.93
C GLU A 110 -12.50 -8.10 6.45
N LEU A 111 -11.66 -8.64 5.56
CA LEU A 111 -10.59 -7.91 4.91
C LEU A 111 -11.13 -6.70 4.14
N ALA A 112 -12.23 -6.85 3.41
CA ALA A 112 -12.89 -5.76 2.69
C ALA A 112 -13.31 -4.63 3.65
N ALA A 113 -13.95 -4.98 4.76
CA ALA A 113 -14.39 -4.00 5.76
C ALA A 113 -13.21 -3.25 6.41
N LEU A 114 -12.09 -3.93 6.63
CA LEU A 114 -10.87 -3.32 7.14
C LEU A 114 -10.24 -2.34 6.14
N ILE A 115 -10.22 -2.70 4.86
CA ILE A 115 -9.68 -1.84 3.80
C ILE A 115 -10.56 -0.60 3.61
N GLU A 116 -11.88 -0.78 3.55
CA GLU A 116 -12.82 0.34 3.46
C GLU A 116 -12.64 1.32 4.63
N THR A 117 -12.32 0.79 5.82
CA THR A 117 -12.02 1.61 7.00
C THR A 117 -10.74 2.44 6.84
N LEU A 118 -9.69 1.88 6.22
CA LEU A 118 -8.46 2.60 5.89
C LEU A 118 -8.72 3.68 4.84
N GLU A 119 -9.44 3.35 3.77
CA GLU A 119 -9.75 4.28 2.67
C GLU A 119 -10.61 5.46 3.15
N ARG A 120 -11.59 5.20 4.02
CA ARG A 120 -12.39 6.25 4.67
C ARG A 120 -11.54 7.19 5.55
N ASN A 121 -10.38 6.75 6.01
CA ASN A 121 -9.40 7.57 6.74
C ASN A 121 -8.36 8.22 5.80
N GLY A 122 -8.54 8.16 4.49
CA GLY A 122 -7.61 8.71 3.51
C GLY A 122 -6.34 7.88 3.29
N THR A 123 -6.25 6.68 3.88
CA THR A 123 -5.11 5.77 3.71
C THR A 123 -5.29 4.92 2.46
N GLN A 124 -4.33 4.99 1.53
CA GLN A 124 -4.35 4.15 0.33
C GLN A 124 -3.85 2.72 0.61
N VAL A 125 -4.42 1.72 -0.04
CA VAL A 125 -4.04 0.31 0.17
C VAL A 125 -3.59 -0.33 -1.13
N ILE A 126 -2.48 -1.08 -1.07
CA ILE A 126 -1.98 -1.90 -2.18
C ILE A 126 -1.64 -3.29 -1.64
N PHE A 127 -1.98 -4.34 -2.39
CA PHE A 127 -1.57 -5.70 -2.08
C PHE A 127 -0.18 -6.06 -2.61
N LEU A 128 0.54 -6.87 -1.84
CA LEU A 128 1.83 -7.42 -2.19
C LEU A 128 1.76 -8.96 -2.21
N ASP A 129 2.43 -9.57 -3.18
CA ASP A 129 2.59 -11.02 -3.40
C ASP A 129 1.32 -11.79 -3.76
N ARG A 130 0.15 -11.36 -3.27
CA ARG A 130 -1.14 -12.04 -3.49
C ARG A 130 -2.21 -11.07 -3.99
N HIS A 131 -3.15 -11.62 -4.73
CA HIS A 131 -4.35 -10.95 -5.21
C HIS A 131 -5.59 -11.60 -4.60
N VAL A 132 -6.57 -10.79 -4.20
CA VAL A 132 -7.88 -11.26 -3.71
C VAL A 132 -8.92 -10.87 -4.76
N TYR A 133 -9.40 -11.84 -5.53
CA TYR A 133 -10.21 -11.61 -6.74
C TYR A 133 -11.52 -10.86 -6.49
N GLU A 134 -12.04 -10.96 -5.28
CA GLU A 134 -13.28 -10.32 -4.86
C GLU A 134 -13.11 -8.85 -4.49
N LEU A 135 -11.87 -8.35 -4.38
CA LEU A 135 -11.55 -6.99 -3.98
C LEU A 135 -10.82 -6.25 -5.10
N ASP A 136 -11.33 -5.07 -5.46
CA ASP A 136 -10.71 -4.20 -6.47
C ASP A 136 -9.58 -3.37 -5.86
N ILE A 137 -8.52 -4.05 -5.43
CA ILE A 137 -7.35 -3.44 -4.79
C ILE A 137 -6.13 -3.60 -5.70
N PRO A 138 -5.39 -2.51 -6.00
CA PRO A 138 -4.16 -2.61 -6.76
C PRO A 138 -3.19 -3.58 -6.11
N PHE A 139 -2.48 -4.38 -6.91
CA PHE A 139 -1.58 -5.40 -6.39
C PHE A 139 -0.30 -5.53 -7.21
N VAL A 140 0.76 -5.98 -6.53
CA VAL A 140 2.01 -6.40 -7.14
C VAL A 140 2.29 -7.83 -6.72
N ALA A 141 2.24 -8.76 -7.68
CA ALA A 141 2.42 -10.19 -7.43
C ALA A 141 3.25 -10.85 -8.53
N SER A 142 3.85 -11.99 -8.20
CA SER A 142 4.53 -12.83 -9.18
C SER A 142 3.54 -13.69 -9.96
N ASP A 143 3.79 -13.89 -11.25
CA ASP A 143 3.03 -14.86 -12.05
C ASP A 143 3.52 -16.29 -11.77
N ASN A 144 3.07 -16.81 -10.64
CA ASN A 144 3.43 -18.14 -10.16
C ASN A 144 2.89 -19.25 -11.07
N ILE A 145 1.76 -19.02 -11.77
CA ILE A 145 1.17 -19.97 -12.72
C ILE A 145 2.09 -20.11 -13.93
N ALA A 146 2.45 -19.00 -14.58
CA ALA A 146 3.35 -19.05 -15.72
C ALA A 146 4.75 -19.52 -15.31
N GLY A 147 5.22 -19.17 -14.11
CA GLY A 147 6.46 -19.69 -13.53
C GLY A 147 6.46 -21.23 -13.44
N ALA A 148 5.45 -21.80 -12.79
CA ALA A 148 5.29 -23.25 -12.62
C ALA A 148 5.12 -23.97 -13.98
N TYR A 149 4.36 -23.38 -14.90
CA TYR A 149 4.20 -23.91 -16.25
C TYR A 149 5.52 -23.96 -17.02
N ARG A 150 6.28 -22.85 -17.04
CA ARG A 150 7.58 -22.77 -17.72
C ARG A 150 8.58 -23.77 -17.14
N LEU A 151 8.63 -23.88 -15.80
CA LEU A 151 9.49 -24.84 -15.12
C LEU A 151 9.14 -26.29 -15.48
N THR A 152 7.87 -26.66 -15.35
CA THR A 152 7.41 -28.03 -15.65
C THR A 152 7.61 -28.38 -17.12
N LYS A 153 7.29 -27.46 -18.04
CA LYS A 153 7.53 -27.62 -19.47
C LYS A 153 9.02 -27.85 -19.78
N ARG A 154 9.91 -27.13 -19.09
CA ARG A 154 11.36 -27.32 -19.24
C ARG A 154 11.81 -28.69 -18.76
N LEU A 155 11.27 -29.20 -17.66
CA LEU A 155 11.59 -30.54 -17.16
C LEU A 155 11.18 -31.64 -18.16
N ILE A 156 9.97 -31.54 -18.71
CA ILE A 156 9.48 -32.49 -19.74
C ILE A 156 10.38 -32.44 -20.99
N ALA A 157 10.76 -31.24 -21.44
CA ALA A 157 11.65 -31.06 -22.59
C ALA A 157 13.06 -31.65 -22.37
N LEU A 158 13.48 -31.85 -21.12
CA LEU A 158 14.73 -32.53 -20.76
C LEU A 158 14.57 -34.05 -20.63
N GLY A 159 13.38 -34.60 -20.89
CA GLY A 159 13.10 -36.04 -20.83
C GLY A 159 12.64 -36.55 -19.46
N HIS A 160 12.30 -35.66 -18.52
CA HIS A 160 11.75 -36.08 -17.23
C HIS A 160 10.27 -36.48 -17.36
N GLU A 161 9.96 -37.74 -17.03
CA GLU A 161 8.58 -38.29 -17.11
C GLU A 161 7.90 -38.42 -15.74
N ARG A 162 8.66 -38.54 -14.66
CA ARG A 162 8.16 -38.70 -13.28
C ARG A 162 8.50 -37.48 -12.44
N ILE A 163 7.62 -36.49 -12.46
CA ILE A 163 7.81 -35.19 -11.77
C ILE A 163 6.93 -35.16 -10.51
N LEU A 164 7.55 -34.93 -9.35
CA LEU A 164 6.85 -34.74 -8.08
C LEU A 164 6.75 -33.25 -7.75
N PHE A 165 5.57 -32.80 -7.33
CA PHE A 165 5.36 -31.47 -6.75
C PHE A 165 5.36 -31.55 -5.23
N ILE A 166 6.26 -30.81 -4.58
CA ILE A 166 6.35 -30.69 -3.13
C ILE A 166 5.94 -29.27 -2.76
N ARG A 167 5.00 -29.14 -1.82
CA ARG A 167 4.62 -27.88 -1.19
C ARG A 167 4.69 -28.02 0.32
N ASN A 168 4.82 -26.90 1.03
CA ASN A 168 4.59 -26.89 2.47
C ASN A 168 3.13 -27.29 2.76
N SER A 169 2.93 -28.00 3.85
CA SER A 169 1.58 -28.22 4.40
C SER A 169 1.04 -26.89 4.95
N ASP A 170 -0.25 -26.67 4.70
CA ASP A 170 -1.01 -25.52 5.21
C ASP A 170 -1.00 -25.46 6.75
#